data_AF-A0A3N7JUQ5-F1
#
_entry.id   AF-A0A3N7JUQ5-F1
#
_cell.length_a   1.000
_cell.length_b   1.000
_cell.length_c   1.000
_cell.angle_alpha   90.00
_cell.angle_beta   90.00
_cell.angle_gamma   90.00
#
_symmetry.space_group_name_H-M   'P 1'
#
loop_
_entity.id
_entity.type
_entity.pdbx_description
1 polymer ?
#
loop_
_entity_poly.entity_id
_entity_poly.type
_entity_poly.pdbx_seq_one_letter_code
_entity_poly.pdbx_strand_id
1 'polypeptide(L)'
;MNDTKQVQDELRRSITVGWINALQLVVIMFLVSVVRAAIANDFKPFGRDPGNLGLDIMIVIFAIYALIPVAVRMFDGLIFRWTMVGAAVFFFLMFIAHQLTHMVVDKMPLNIYHVLDFSHHAVLLWLIVCSVRWARMADRPMSVAAAPELAVSPK
;
A
#
# COMPACT_ATOMS: atom_id res chain seq x y z
N MET A 1 19.86 22.14 7.21
CA MET A 1 19.89 21.21 6.05
C MET A 1 19.43 19.79 6.41
N ASN A 2 18.62 19.58 7.47
CA ASN A 2 18.34 18.23 8.01
C ASN A 2 16.86 17.78 7.90
N ASP A 3 15.91 18.71 7.86
CA ASP A 3 14.47 18.36 8.00
C ASP A 3 13.90 17.63 6.78
N THR A 4 14.24 18.04 5.55
CA THR A 4 13.66 17.43 4.34
C THR A 4 14.06 15.96 4.17
N LYS A 5 15.32 15.63 4.48
CA LYS A 5 15.83 14.25 4.41
C LYS A 5 15.19 13.39 5.49
N GLN A 6 15.07 13.93 6.71
CA GLN A 6 14.38 13.24 7.79
C GLN A 6 12.91 12.94 7.44
N VAL A 7 12.16 13.92 6.92
CA VAL A 7 10.77 13.70 6.53
C VAL A 7 10.66 12.69 5.37
N GLN A 8 11.61 12.71 4.42
CA GLN A 8 11.65 11.71 3.35
C GLN A 8 11.86 10.30 3.91
N ASP A 9 12.79 10.13 4.86
CA ASP A 9 13.08 8.84 5.49
C ASP A 9 11.88 8.34 6.32
N GLU A 10 11.20 9.23 7.03
CA GLU A 10 9.96 8.93 7.79
C GLU A 10 8.81 8.51 6.87
N LEU A 11 8.63 9.18 5.72
CA LEU A 11 7.64 8.80 4.72
C LEU A 11 7.95 7.45 4.11
N ARG A 12 9.20 7.20 3.71
CA ARG A 12 9.63 5.90 3.17
C ARG A 12 9.43 4.79 4.20
N ARG A 13 9.77 5.02 5.47
CA ARG A 13 9.50 4.07 6.56
C ARG A 13 8.00 3.80 6.70
N SER A 14 7.17 4.85 6.67
CA SER A 14 5.70 4.70 6.77
C SER A 14 5.14 3.91 5.59
N ILE A 15 5.65 4.14 4.37
CA ILE A 15 5.28 3.37 3.18
C ILE A 15 5.69 1.90 3.33
N THR A 16 6.95 1.63 3.73
CA THR A 16 7.43 0.26 3.98
C THR A 16 6.54 -0.47 4.98
N VAL A 17 6.26 0.13 6.13
CA VAL A 17 5.41 -0.47 7.17
C VAL A 17 3.97 -0.63 6.70
N GLY A 18 3.43 0.33 5.96
CA GLY A 18 2.09 0.25 5.40
C GLY A 18 1.90 -0.95 4.47
N TRP A 19 2.85 -1.21 3.56
CA TRP A 19 2.79 -2.38 2.67
C TRP A 19 2.92 -3.70 3.42
N ILE A 20 3.78 -3.75 4.45
CA ILE A 20 3.90 -4.94 5.33
C ILE A 20 2.57 -5.19 6.06
N ASN A 21 1.97 -4.15 6.63
CA ASN A 21 0.70 -4.27 7.33
C ASN A 21 -0.44 -4.67 6.38
N ALA A 22 -0.45 -4.14 5.16
CA ALA A 22 -1.41 -4.54 4.14
C ALA A 22 -1.28 -6.04 3.83
N LEU A 23 -0.05 -6.56 3.66
CA LEU A 23 0.18 -7.99 3.47
C LEU A 23 -0.31 -8.83 4.64
N GLN A 24 0.05 -8.43 5.87
CA GLN A 24 -0.37 -9.11 7.08
C GLN A 24 -1.89 -9.17 7.19
N LEU A 25 -2.59 -8.08 6.89
CA LEU A 25 -4.05 -8.05 6.91
C LEU A 25 -4.67 -9.02 5.90
N VAL A 26 -4.20 -9.03 4.64
CA VAL A 26 -4.74 -9.97 3.63
C VAL A 26 -4.45 -11.43 4.01
N VAL A 27 -3.26 -11.71 4.55
CA VAL A 27 -2.93 -13.06 5.06
C VAL A 27 -3.85 -13.45 6.23
N ILE A 28 -4.08 -12.55 7.18
CA ILE A 28 -4.97 -12.79 8.31
C ILE A 28 -6.41 -13.03 7.83
N MET A 29 -6.92 -12.22 6.90
CA MET A 29 -8.24 -12.42 6.30
C MET A 29 -8.37 -13.82 5.70
N PHE A 30 -7.38 -14.23 4.90
CA PHE A 30 -7.38 -15.55 4.27
C PHE A 30 -7.35 -16.67 5.32
N LEU A 31 -6.47 -16.58 6.31
CA LEU A 31 -6.38 -17.57 7.39
C LEU A 31 -7.66 -17.66 8.20
N VAL A 32 -8.30 -16.54 8.53
CA VAL A 32 -9.58 -16.51 9.23
C VAL A 32 -10.66 -17.22 8.41
N SER A 33 -10.72 -16.98 7.10
CA SER A 33 -11.64 -17.68 6.20
C SER A 33 -11.39 -19.19 6.19
N VAL A 34 -10.13 -19.63 6.17
CA VAL A 34 -9.77 -21.06 6.21
C VAL A 34 -10.19 -21.69 7.53
N VAL A 35 -9.87 -21.05 8.67
CA VAL A 35 -10.24 -21.53 10.00
C VAL A 35 -11.75 -21.64 10.15
N ARG A 36 -12.53 -20.68 9.61
CA ARG A 36 -13.99 -20.74 9.66
C ARG A 36 -14.55 -21.89 8.85
N ALA A 37 -14.04 -22.12 7.63
CA ALA A 37 -14.45 -23.28 6.83
C ALA A 37 -14.11 -24.59 7.53
N ALA A 38 -12.95 -24.66 8.21
CA ALA A 38 -12.58 -25.83 9.01
C ALA A 38 -13.54 -26.05 10.19
N ILE A 39 -13.88 -25.01 10.94
CA ILE A 39 -14.85 -25.08 12.06
C ILE A 39 -16.24 -25.51 11.57
N ALA A 40 -16.67 -24.98 10.42
CA ALA A 40 -17.95 -25.32 9.81
C ALA A 40 -17.95 -26.68 9.09
N ASN A 41 -16.76 -27.30 8.92
CA ASN A 41 -16.53 -28.46 8.06
C ASN A 41 -17.09 -28.28 6.64
N ASP A 42 -17.00 -27.06 6.09
CA ASP A 42 -17.48 -26.74 4.74
C ASP A 42 -16.50 -25.82 4.01
N PHE A 43 -15.78 -26.40 3.05
CA PHE A 43 -14.84 -25.70 2.17
C PHE A 43 -15.43 -25.37 0.79
N LYS A 44 -16.69 -25.72 0.52
CA LYS A 44 -17.32 -25.41 -0.78
C LYS A 44 -17.25 -23.92 -1.16
N PRO A 45 -17.35 -22.96 -0.21
CA PRO A 45 -17.24 -21.53 -0.55
C PRO A 45 -15.93 -21.16 -1.26
N PHE A 46 -14.81 -21.85 -0.93
CA PHE A 46 -13.51 -21.60 -1.55
C PHE A 46 -13.46 -21.89 -3.05
N GLY A 47 -14.38 -22.72 -3.56
CA GLY A 47 -14.51 -22.97 -5.00
C GLY A 47 -15.06 -21.77 -5.78
N ARG A 48 -15.81 -20.88 -5.10
CA ARG A 48 -16.34 -19.63 -5.68
C ARG A 48 -15.47 -18.44 -5.34
N ASP A 49 -15.04 -18.34 -4.09
CA ASP A 49 -14.25 -17.22 -3.58
C ASP A 49 -13.19 -17.74 -2.59
N PRO A 50 -11.90 -17.66 -2.93
CA PRO A 50 -11.32 -17.00 -4.11
C PRO A 50 -11.52 -17.76 -5.44
N GLY A 51 -11.81 -19.06 -5.42
CA GLY A 51 -11.71 -19.91 -6.61
C GLY A 51 -10.28 -19.99 -7.17
N ASN A 52 -10.08 -20.69 -8.29
CA ASN A 52 -8.73 -20.86 -8.87
C ASN A 52 -8.14 -19.53 -9.35
N LEU A 53 -8.93 -18.72 -10.07
CA LEU A 53 -8.46 -17.42 -10.57
C LEU A 53 -8.15 -16.45 -9.43
N GLY A 54 -9.00 -16.40 -8.38
CA GLY A 54 -8.73 -15.56 -7.23
C GLY A 54 -7.47 -16.00 -6.48
N LEU A 55 -7.22 -17.31 -6.37
CA LEU A 55 -5.98 -17.83 -5.78
C LEU A 55 -4.74 -17.38 -6.58
N ASP A 56 -4.78 -17.49 -7.91
CA ASP A 56 -3.68 -17.02 -8.77
C ASP A 56 -3.44 -15.51 -8.58
N ILE A 57 -4.51 -14.71 -8.52
CA ILE A 57 -4.43 -13.27 -8.23
C ILE A 57 -3.83 -13.03 -6.84
N MET A 58 -4.24 -13.79 -5.81
CA MET A 58 -3.70 -13.65 -4.46
C MET A 58 -2.20 -13.95 -4.40
N ILE A 59 -1.71 -14.97 -5.12
CA ILE A 59 -0.27 -15.26 -5.22
C ILE A 59 0.48 -14.04 -5.76
N VAL A 60 -0.04 -13.42 -6.82
CA VAL A 60 0.55 -12.20 -7.41
C VAL A 60 0.52 -11.03 -6.42
N ILE A 61 -0.61 -10.81 -5.74
CA ILE A 61 -0.75 -9.76 -4.72
C ILE A 61 0.27 -9.96 -3.60
N PHE A 62 0.38 -11.17 -3.05
CA PHE A 62 1.32 -11.49 -1.97
C PHE A 62 2.76 -11.24 -2.38
N ALA A 63 3.14 -11.67 -3.58
CA ALA A 63 4.48 -11.43 -4.12
C ALA A 63 4.76 -9.93 -4.27
N ILE A 64 3.84 -9.16 -4.87
CA ILE A 64 3.99 -7.72 -5.04
C ILE A 64 4.10 -7.01 -3.68
N TYR A 65 3.20 -7.30 -2.75
CA TYR A 65 3.19 -6.70 -1.43
C TYR A 65 4.47 -7.02 -0.63
N ALA A 66 5.03 -8.22 -0.79
CA ALA A 66 6.30 -8.59 -0.16
C ALA A 66 7.51 -7.87 -0.77
N LEU A 67 7.49 -7.61 -2.08
CA LEU A 67 8.60 -7.00 -2.81
C LEU A 67 8.63 -5.47 -2.71
N ILE A 68 7.47 -4.80 -2.64
CA ILE A 68 7.39 -3.34 -2.57
C ILE A 68 8.21 -2.75 -1.39
N PRO A 69 8.14 -3.27 -0.15
CA PRO A 69 8.97 -2.80 0.96
C PRO A 69 10.47 -2.76 0.63
N VAL A 70 10.97 -3.79 -0.05
CA VAL A 70 12.37 -3.88 -0.50
C VAL A 70 12.64 -2.83 -1.57
N ALA A 71 11.78 -2.73 -2.60
CA ALA A 71 11.92 -1.76 -3.68
C ALA A 71 11.90 -0.32 -3.16
N VAL A 72 11.01 0.02 -2.23
CA VAL A 72 10.90 1.35 -1.60
C VAL A 72 12.19 1.75 -0.87
N ARG A 73 12.97 0.78 -0.37
CA ARG A 73 14.28 1.03 0.27
C ARG A 73 15.42 1.14 -0.73
N MET A 74 15.34 0.43 -1.85
CA MET A 74 16.40 0.41 -2.86
C MET A 74 16.32 1.56 -3.87
N PHE A 75 15.13 1.99 -4.24
CA PHE A 75 14.91 2.96 -5.31
C PHE A 75 14.32 4.28 -4.80
N ASP A 76 14.67 5.39 -5.46
CA ASP A 76 14.19 6.73 -5.10
C ASP A 76 13.88 7.65 -6.30
N GLY A 77 13.88 7.10 -7.52
CA GLY A 77 13.63 7.87 -8.74
C GLY A 77 12.19 8.40 -8.84
N LEU A 78 12.01 9.56 -9.47
CA LEU A 78 10.71 10.24 -9.61
C LEU A 78 9.62 9.31 -10.17
N ILE A 79 9.92 8.61 -11.27
CA ILE A 79 8.98 7.67 -11.91
C ILE A 79 8.59 6.58 -10.91
N PHE A 80 9.56 5.99 -10.22
CA PHE A 80 9.32 4.94 -9.22
C PHE A 80 8.42 5.43 -8.09
N ARG A 81 8.63 6.64 -7.58
CA ARG A 81 7.77 7.23 -6.53
C ARG A 81 6.31 7.35 -6.99
N TRP A 82 6.08 7.80 -8.22
CA TRP A 82 4.73 7.87 -8.80
C TRP A 82 4.15 6.48 -9.09
N THR A 83 4.97 5.50 -9.48
CA THR A 83 4.52 4.10 -9.60
C THR A 83 4.02 3.57 -8.26
N MET A 84 4.63 3.93 -7.13
CA MET A 84 4.13 3.53 -5.80
C MET A 84 2.78 4.16 -5.45
N VAL A 85 2.52 5.40 -5.88
CA VAL A 85 1.20 6.02 -5.80
C VAL A 85 0.19 5.21 -6.63
N GLY A 86 0.53 4.92 -7.87
CA GLY A 86 -0.31 4.12 -8.77
C GLY A 86 -0.65 2.75 -8.20
N ALA A 87 0.35 2.04 -7.65
CA ALA A 87 0.15 0.75 -6.99
C ALA A 87 -0.79 0.85 -5.79
N ALA A 88 -0.59 1.83 -4.90
CA ALA A 88 -1.44 2.01 -3.72
C ALA A 88 -2.90 2.32 -4.12
N VAL A 89 -3.11 3.18 -5.12
CA VAL A 89 -4.45 3.50 -5.64
C VAL A 89 -5.09 2.29 -6.31
N PHE A 90 -4.34 1.56 -7.15
CA PHE A 90 -4.84 0.37 -7.84
C PHE A 90 -5.34 -0.67 -6.83
N PHE A 91 -4.53 -1.04 -5.84
CA PHE A 91 -4.94 -2.02 -4.84
C PHE A 91 -6.09 -1.50 -3.96
N PHE A 92 -6.08 -0.22 -3.58
CA PHE A 92 -7.21 0.37 -2.84
C PHE A 92 -8.53 0.20 -3.60
N LEU A 93 -8.56 0.59 -4.87
CA LEU A 93 -9.76 0.48 -5.70
C LEU A 93 -10.15 -0.98 -5.97
N MET A 94 -9.17 -1.86 -6.20
CA MET A 94 -9.40 -3.29 -6.40
C MET A 94 -10.08 -3.93 -5.17
N PHE A 95 -9.59 -3.64 -3.96
CA PHE A 95 -10.18 -4.17 -2.73
C PHE A 95 -11.51 -3.50 -2.35
N ILE A 96 -11.73 -2.24 -2.75
CA ILE A 96 -13.06 -1.62 -2.64
C ILE A 96 -14.04 -2.32 -3.58
N ALA A 97 -13.66 -2.58 -4.83
CA ALA A 97 -14.50 -3.29 -5.78
C ALA A 97 -14.82 -4.70 -5.29
N HIS A 98 -13.84 -5.43 -4.77
CA HIS A 98 -14.03 -6.75 -4.16
C HIS A 98 -15.01 -6.69 -2.97
N GLN A 99 -14.83 -5.75 -2.04
CA GLN A 99 -15.77 -5.54 -0.93
C GLN A 99 -17.20 -5.29 -1.42
N LEU A 100 -17.37 -4.47 -2.45
CA LEU A 100 -18.67 -4.18 -3.04
C LEU A 100 -19.30 -5.41 -3.69
N THR A 101 -18.50 -6.33 -4.26
CA THR A 101 -19.04 -7.61 -4.77
C THR A 101 -19.66 -8.43 -3.64
N HIS A 102 -19.00 -8.54 -2.49
CA HIS A 102 -19.57 -9.25 -1.34
C HIS A 102 -20.83 -8.58 -0.77
N MET A 103 -20.83 -7.24 -0.69
CA MET A 103 -21.96 -6.52 -0.11
C MET A 103 -23.18 -6.47 -1.05
N VAL A 104 -22.97 -6.25 -2.34
CA VAL A 104 -24.05 -5.98 -3.32
C VAL A 104 -24.46 -7.26 -4.06
N VAL A 105 -23.49 -8.04 -4.52
CA VAL A 105 -23.75 -9.24 -5.34
C VAL A 105 -24.06 -10.43 -4.45
N ASP A 106 -23.21 -10.70 -3.46
CA ASP A 106 -23.40 -11.83 -2.54
C ASP A 106 -24.37 -11.50 -1.40
N LYS A 107 -24.77 -10.22 -1.26
CA LYS A 107 -25.68 -9.71 -0.23
C LYS A 107 -25.23 -10.10 1.18
N MET A 108 -23.91 -10.17 1.41
CA MET A 108 -23.38 -10.52 2.72
C MET A 108 -23.69 -9.39 3.72
N PRO A 109 -24.31 -9.71 4.86
CA PRO A 109 -24.61 -8.71 5.88
C PRO A 109 -23.31 -8.20 6.52
N LEU A 110 -23.27 -6.89 6.81
CA LEU A 110 -22.20 -6.29 7.60
C LEU A 110 -22.07 -7.02 8.94
N ASN A 111 -20.85 -7.45 9.25
CA ASN A 111 -20.53 -8.23 10.44
C ASN A 111 -19.08 -7.98 10.85
N ILE A 112 -18.62 -8.63 11.92
CA ILE A 112 -17.27 -8.46 12.46
C ILE A 112 -16.15 -8.74 11.45
N TYR A 113 -16.40 -9.55 10.41
CA TYR A 113 -15.38 -9.89 9.41
C TYR A 113 -15.00 -8.68 8.54
N HIS A 114 -15.95 -7.76 8.33
CA HIS A 114 -15.72 -6.52 7.59
C HIS A 114 -14.75 -5.56 8.30
N VAL A 115 -14.48 -5.78 9.60
CA VAL A 115 -13.49 -4.99 10.34
C VAL A 115 -12.09 -5.16 9.75
N LEU A 116 -11.75 -6.38 9.32
CA LEU A 116 -10.47 -6.62 8.66
C LEU A 116 -10.41 -5.86 7.33
N ASP A 117 -11.49 -5.90 6.54
CA ASP A 117 -11.57 -5.20 5.26
C ASP A 117 -11.43 -3.69 5.42
N PHE A 118 -12.18 -3.09 6.34
CA PHE A 118 -12.07 -1.67 6.64
C PHE A 118 -10.69 -1.29 7.18
N SER A 119 -10.06 -2.13 8.00
CA SER A 119 -8.69 -1.92 8.46
C SER A 119 -7.71 -1.92 7.30
N HIS A 120 -7.88 -2.84 6.36
CA HIS A 120 -7.05 -2.92 5.15
C HIS A 120 -7.25 -1.71 4.23
N HIS A 121 -8.49 -1.27 4.02
CA HIS A 121 -8.77 -0.03 3.26
C HIS A 121 -8.16 1.20 3.93
N ALA A 122 -8.22 1.30 5.26
CA ALA A 122 -7.61 2.41 5.99
C ALA A 122 -6.07 2.44 5.82
N VAL A 123 -5.42 1.28 5.89
CA VAL A 123 -3.98 1.15 5.64
C VAL A 123 -3.63 1.54 4.21
N LEU A 124 -4.39 1.09 3.21
CA LEU A 124 -4.18 1.45 1.81
C LEU A 124 -4.41 2.95 1.55
N LEU A 125 -5.42 3.55 2.18
CA LEU A 125 -5.66 5.00 2.09
C LEU A 125 -4.48 5.79 2.70
N TRP A 126 -3.96 5.35 3.83
CA TRP A 126 -2.77 5.94 4.44
C TRP A 126 -1.52 5.80 3.55
N LEU A 127 -1.36 4.65 2.89
CA LEU A 127 -0.31 4.43 1.90
C LEU A 127 -0.39 5.40 0.72
N ILE A 128 -1.59 5.67 0.21
CA ILE A 128 -1.80 6.67 -0.86
C ILE A 128 -1.32 8.05 -0.37
N VAL A 129 -1.74 8.47 0.82
CA VAL A 129 -1.34 9.78 1.39
C VAL A 129 0.18 9.87 1.53
N CYS A 130 0.82 8.86 2.13
CA CYS A 130 2.27 8.85 2.30
C CYS A 130 3.02 8.82 0.96
N SER A 131 2.56 8.01 0.01
CA SER A 131 3.18 7.88 -1.31
C SER A 131 3.07 9.17 -2.12
N VAL A 132 1.92 9.85 -2.09
CA VAL A 132 1.75 11.15 -2.78
C VAL A 132 2.65 12.21 -2.15
N ARG A 133 2.73 12.26 -0.81
CA ARG A 133 3.63 13.19 -0.12
C ARG A 133 5.09 12.92 -0.50
N TRP A 134 5.50 11.66 -0.56
CA TRP A 134 6.86 11.28 -0.93
C TRP A 134 7.17 11.58 -2.42
N ALA A 135 6.24 11.30 -3.33
CA ALA A 135 6.40 11.59 -4.75
C ALA A 135 6.58 13.11 -5.00
N ARG A 136 5.74 13.95 -4.39
CA ARG A 136 5.81 15.41 -4.52
C ARG A 136 7.06 16.05 -3.92
N MET A 137 7.80 15.34 -3.06
CA MET A 137 9.08 15.84 -2.55
C MET A 137 10.18 15.84 -3.60
N ALA A 138 10.05 15.05 -4.67
CA ALA A 138 11.00 15.06 -5.78
C ALA A 138 10.85 16.31 -6.68
N ASP A 139 9.67 16.94 -6.67
CA ASP A 139 9.39 18.15 -7.47
C ASP A 139 9.91 19.43 -6.79
N ARG A 140 10.43 19.34 -5.56
CA ARG A 140 11.07 20.48 -4.90
C ARG A 140 12.52 20.55 -5.39
N PRO A 141 12.91 21.57 -6.18
CA PRO A 141 14.32 21.75 -6.51
C PRO A 141 15.09 21.84 -5.19
N MET A 142 16.19 21.09 -5.09
CA MET A 142 17.21 21.42 -4.11
C MET A 142 17.56 22.87 -4.40
N SER A 143 17.11 23.79 -3.53
CA SER A 143 17.54 25.17 -3.57
C SER A 143 19.06 25.12 -3.72
N VAL A 144 19.53 25.51 -4.91
CA VAL A 144 20.94 25.68 -5.18
C VAL A 144 21.38 26.63 -4.09
N ALA A 145 22.16 26.12 -3.14
CA ALA A 145 22.76 26.92 -2.09
C ALA A 145 23.39 28.11 -2.82
N ALA A 146 22.83 29.30 -2.59
CA ALA A 146 23.27 30.51 -3.24
C ALA A 146 24.80 30.54 -3.12
N ALA A 147 25.47 30.49 -4.27
CA ALA A 147 26.92 30.63 -4.31
C ALA A 147 27.24 31.92 -3.54
N PRO A 148 28.17 31.89 -2.57
CA PRO A 148 28.51 33.09 -1.83
C PRO A 148 28.95 34.14 -2.84
N GLU A 149 28.21 35.24 -2.86
CA GLU A 149 28.47 36.41 -3.65
C GLU A 149 29.89 36.87 -3.30
N LEU A 150 30.84 36.59 -4.20
CA LEU A 150 32.21 37.07 -4.09
C LEU A 150 32.15 38.59 -4.16
N ALA A 151 32.17 39.22 -2.99
CA ALA A 151 32.28 40.66 -2.84
C ALA A 151 33.58 41.12 -3.53
N VAL A 152 33.44 41.66 -4.74
CA VAL A 152 34.51 42.37 -5.44
C VAL A 152 34.74 43.66 -4.66
N SER A 153 35.84 43.73 -3.93
CA SER A 153 36.32 44.98 -3.34
C SER A 153 36.82 45.90 -4.46
N PRO A 154 36.28 47.12 -4.62
CA PRO A 154 36.87 48.08 -5.54
C PRO A 154 38.20 48.58 -4.96
N LYS A 155 39.21 48.71 -5.81
CA LYS A 155 40.42 49.51 -5.60
C LYS A 155 40.39 50.69 -6.55
#